data_AF-A0A7V9RF79-F1
#
_entry.id   AF-A0A7V9RF79-F1
#
_cell.length_a   1.000
_cell.length_b   1.000
_cell.length_c   1.000
_cell.angle_alpha   90.00
_cell.angle_beta   90.00
_cell.angle_gamma   90.00
#
_symmetry.space_group_name_H-M   'P 1'
#
loop_
_entity.id
_entity.type
_entity.pdbx_description
1 polymer ?
#
loop_
_entity_poly.entity_id
_entity_poly.type
_entity_poly.pdbx_seq_one_letter_code
_entity_poly.pdbx_strand_id
1 'polypeptide(L)'
;PYRLMISVMYSMKSDGIKRFDLVAKSSGKLVSVPIALPERAPVARGARDGEPRRPGADLTVQIDAIKAGNAQVTVGPGVAGVTIARATTTPPSSLSDAVVTSKIRAMYTPGIRRCAGKADAGKQRVAIDAKIDPNGRIATPKIGAKAEVRSCLESAIAMWRFPIPRDADGEPTIVALSLALAIEPSPDVTPDGPQSGAPPDDQPLGMFVSIMKTEMIVWSVSGLEGTLREPLRSYKLPDPDATRRLTDDLTYVVKKRWERKPRPPASLSIVVMADAATPMQWIAEVLGAVRKTKTGDDLFPDIQLSSGFE
;
A
#
# COMPACT_ATOMS: atom_id res chain seq x y z
N PRO A 1 12.13 -5.86 19.35
CA PRO A 1 12.01 -7.12 18.59
C PRO A 1 12.04 -6.96 17.05
N TYR A 2 11.26 -6.05 16.43
CA TYR A 2 11.30 -5.81 14.97
C TYR A 2 12.65 -5.37 14.44
N ARG A 3 13.39 -4.58 15.21
CA ARG A 3 14.72 -4.10 14.81
C ARG A 3 15.66 -5.24 14.45
N LEU A 4 15.59 -6.37 15.17
CA LEU A 4 16.40 -7.54 14.87
C LEU A 4 15.96 -8.22 13.58
N MET A 5 14.66 -8.43 13.37
CA MET A 5 14.20 -9.07 12.13
C MET A 5 14.39 -8.16 10.92
N ILE A 6 14.12 -6.86 11.05
CA ILE A 6 14.46 -5.88 10.02
C ILE A 6 15.96 -5.98 9.75
N SER A 7 16.82 -5.99 10.77
CA SER A 7 18.27 -6.17 10.58
C SER A 7 18.59 -7.48 9.86
N VAL A 8 18.00 -8.61 10.26
CA VAL A 8 18.20 -9.92 9.62
C VAL A 8 17.70 -9.92 8.18
N MET A 9 16.52 -9.38 7.90
CA MET A 9 15.98 -9.24 6.55
C MET A 9 16.85 -8.34 5.70
N TYR A 10 17.37 -7.24 6.27
CA TYR A 10 18.32 -6.37 5.58
C TYR A 10 19.68 -7.04 5.36
N SER A 11 20.15 -7.88 6.28
CA SER A 11 21.37 -8.71 6.13
C SER A 11 21.17 -9.80 5.07
N MET A 12 20.08 -10.55 5.13
CA MET A 12 19.70 -11.52 4.10
C MET A 12 19.58 -10.84 2.73
N LYS A 13 18.98 -9.65 2.68
CA LYS A 13 18.91 -8.83 1.47
C LYS A 13 20.30 -8.38 1.01
N SER A 14 21.20 -7.99 1.91
CA SER A 14 22.56 -7.58 1.55
C SER A 14 23.38 -8.76 1.02
N ASP A 15 23.08 -9.97 1.49
CA ASP A 15 23.74 -11.22 1.09
C ASP A 15 23.07 -11.86 -0.14
N GLY A 16 22.14 -11.16 -0.79
CA GLY A 16 21.50 -11.60 -2.03
C GLY A 16 20.39 -12.62 -1.87
N ILE A 17 19.97 -12.93 -0.65
CA ILE A 17 18.83 -13.81 -0.38
C ILE A 17 17.53 -13.05 -0.67
N LYS A 18 16.85 -13.43 -1.76
CA LYS A 18 15.62 -12.76 -2.24
C LYS A 18 14.33 -13.42 -1.78
N ARG A 19 14.40 -14.70 -1.40
CA ARG A 19 13.25 -15.50 -0.98
C ARG A 19 13.66 -16.31 0.22
N PHE A 20 12.86 -16.26 1.25
CA PHE A 20 13.02 -17.10 2.42
C PHE A 20 11.67 -17.31 3.07
N ASP A 21 11.61 -18.34 3.88
CA ASP A 21 10.42 -18.70 4.63
C ASP A 21 10.60 -18.24 6.07
N LEU A 22 9.64 -17.46 6.59
CA LEU A 22 9.52 -17.30 8.03
C LEU A 22 8.83 -18.53 8.57
N VAL A 23 9.56 -19.33 9.34
CA VAL A 23 8.99 -20.49 10.03
C VAL A 23 8.58 -20.06 11.43
N ALA A 24 7.30 -20.21 11.71
CA ALA A 24 6.66 -19.86 12.98
C ALA A 24 5.98 -21.12 13.54
N LYS A 25 5.90 -21.24 14.88
CA LYS A 25 5.10 -22.30 15.51
C LYS A 25 3.72 -21.75 15.88
N SER A 26 2.67 -22.21 15.21
CA SER A 26 1.28 -21.82 15.46
C SER A 26 0.46 -23.06 15.84
N SER A 27 -0.25 -22.99 16.97
CA SER A 27 -1.09 -24.11 17.48
C SER A 27 -0.36 -25.46 17.51
N GLY A 28 0.92 -25.45 17.90
CA GLY A 28 1.75 -26.66 17.98
C GLY A 28 2.33 -27.15 16.64
N LYS A 29 1.96 -26.57 15.51
CA LYS A 29 2.47 -26.92 14.17
C LYS A 29 3.44 -25.86 13.65
N LEU A 30 4.44 -26.27 12.86
CA LEU A 30 5.28 -25.33 12.13
C LEU A 30 4.52 -24.84 10.90
N VAL A 31 4.46 -23.51 10.74
CA VAL A 31 3.86 -22.82 9.61
C VAL A 31 4.97 -22.04 8.93
N SER A 32 5.11 -22.23 7.61
CA SER A 32 6.02 -21.45 6.78
C SER A 32 5.23 -20.31 6.11
N VAL A 33 5.74 -19.08 6.23
CA VAL A 33 5.24 -17.91 5.50
C VAL A 33 6.32 -17.50 4.49
N PRO A 34 6.13 -17.74 3.18
CA PRO A 34 7.10 -17.36 2.18
C PRO A 34 7.15 -15.84 2.04
N ILE A 35 8.33 -15.26 2.27
CA ILE A 35 8.63 -13.85 2.07
C ILE A 35 9.52 -13.70 0.83
N ALA A 36 9.04 -12.91 -0.11
CA ALA A 36 9.85 -12.39 -1.20
C ALA A 36 10.28 -10.96 -0.85
N LEU A 37 11.59 -10.75 -0.68
CA LEU A 37 12.11 -9.41 -0.48
C LEU A 37 12.09 -8.65 -1.80
N PRO A 38 11.62 -7.39 -1.81
CA PRO A 38 11.75 -6.55 -2.99
C PRO A 38 13.23 -6.29 -3.26
N GLU A 39 13.60 -6.10 -4.52
CA GLU A 39 15.00 -5.80 -4.88
C GLU A 39 15.52 -4.54 -4.17
N ARG A 40 16.84 -4.47 -3.96
CA ARG A 40 17.47 -3.33 -3.29
C ARG A 40 17.41 -2.13 -4.24
N ALA A 41 16.68 -1.08 -3.86
CA ALA A 41 16.85 0.20 -4.51
C ALA A 41 18.32 0.63 -4.34
N PRO A 42 19.00 1.11 -5.40
CA PRO A 42 20.42 1.47 -5.31
C PRO A 42 20.64 2.54 -4.23
N VAL A 43 21.68 2.34 -3.42
CA VAL A 43 21.98 3.19 -2.26
C VAL A 43 22.65 4.48 -2.73
N ALA A 44 22.09 5.64 -2.37
CA ALA A 44 22.74 6.94 -2.57
C ALA A 44 23.78 7.18 -1.46
N ARG A 45 25.04 7.40 -1.83
CA ARG A 45 26.10 7.82 -0.90
C ARG A 45 25.78 9.22 -0.36
N GLY A 46 25.69 9.40 0.95
CA GLY A 46 25.81 10.74 1.55
C GLY A 46 24.98 11.12 2.78
N ALA A 47 24.16 10.24 3.38
CA ALA A 47 23.41 10.61 4.58
C ALA A 47 24.24 10.37 5.86
N ARG A 48 24.52 11.44 6.61
CA ARG A 48 25.08 11.40 7.97
C ARG A 48 23.95 11.12 8.98
N ASP A 49 24.21 10.21 9.90
CA ASP A 49 23.37 9.88 11.07
C ASP A 49 23.47 10.98 12.14
N GLY A 50 22.36 11.38 12.79
CA GLY A 50 22.47 12.28 13.94
C GLY A 50 21.23 12.90 14.59
N GLU A 51 20.00 12.73 14.07
CA GLU A 51 18.82 13.33 14.72
C GLU A 51 17.90 12.29 15.38
N PRO A 52 17.58 12.41 16.69
CA PRO A 52 16.67 11.49 17.36
C PRO A 52 15.25 11.68 16.82
N ARG A 53 14.72 10.66 16.13
CA ARG A 53 13.29 10.59 15.82
C ARG A 53 12.49 10.46 17.11
N ARG A 54 11.43 11.25 17.22
CA ARG A 54 10.50 11.20 18.36
C ARG A 54 9.83 9.81 18.42
N PRO A 55 9.82 9.11 19.57
CA PRO A 55 9.17 7.82 19.72
C PRO A 55 7.65 7.92 19.56
N GLY A 56 7.06 6.83 19.06
CA GLY A 56 5.67 6.72 18.63
C GLY A 56 4.63 7.16 19.65
N ALA A 57 3.61 7.86 19.13
CA ALA A 57 2.35 8.00 19.81
C ALA A 57 1.63 6.64 19.79
N ASP A 58 1.12 6.23 20.94
CA ASP A 58 0.38 4.99 21.15
C ASP A 58 -0.78 4.89 20.14
N LEU A 59 -0.77 3.84 19.30
CA LEU A 59 -1.79 3.63 18.27
C LEU A 59 -3.20 3.49 18.88
N THR A 60 -3.29 3.00 20.13
CA THR A 60 -4.56 2.95 20.86
C THR A 60 -5.10 4.35 21.10
N VAL A 61 -4.25 5.31 21.50
CA VAL A 61 -4.66 6.71 21.68
C VAL A 61 -5.08 7.34 20.35
N GLN A 62 -4.38 7.03 19.26
CA GLN A 62 -4.74 7.53 17.93
C GLN A 62 -6.05 6.93 17.41
N ILE A 63 -6.25 5.62 17.59
CA ILE A 63 -7.49 4.94 17.22
C ILE A 63 -8.65 5.41 18.09
N ASP A 64 -8.45 5.61 19.39
CA ASP A 64 -9.48 6.15 20.28
C ASP A 64 -9.83 7.60 19.92
N ALA A 65 -8.85 8.40 19.51
CA ALA A 65 -9.08 9.74 18.97
C ALA A 65 -9.86 9.70 17.64
N ILE A 66 -9.57 8.74 16.76
CA ILE A 66 -10.31 8.53 15.50
C ILE A 66 -11.74 8.04 15.80
N LYS A 67 -11.90 7.08 16.71
CA LYS A 67 -13.20 6.56 17.18
C LYS A 67 -14.05 7.67 17.81
N ALA A 68 -13.44 8.53 18.62
CA ALA A 68 -14.11 9.65 19.30
C ALA A 68 -14.42 10.80 18.35
N GLY A 69 -13.52 11.11 17.41
CA GLY A 69 -13.67 12.18 16.42
C GLY A 69 -14.61 11.87 15.27
N ASN A 70 -15.19 10.66 15.23
CA ASN A 70 -15.92 10.13 14.07
C ASN A 70 -15.13 10.33 12.77
N ALA A 71 -13.79 10.28 12.87
CA ALA A 71 -12.92 10.53 11.74
C ALA A 71 -13.13 9.37 10.76
N GLN A 72 -13.83 9.67 9.67
CA GLN A 72 -13.87 8.77 8.55
C GLN A 72 -12.43 8.64 8.06
N VAL A 73 -11.87 7.44 8.24
CA VAL A 73 -10.69 7.07 7.48
C VAL A 73 -11.18 6.91 6.05
N THR A 74 -11.18 8.00 5.30
CA THR A 74 -11.34 7.99 3.86
C THR A 74 -10.10 7.33 3.26
N VAL A 75 -10.05 5.99 3.28
CA VAL A 75 -9.29 5.27 2.24
C VAL A 75 -10.14 5.40 0.98
N GLY A 76 -10.10 6.59 0.39
CA GLY A 76 -11.21 7.09 -0.41
C GLY A 76 -11.60 6.16 -1.56
N PRO A 77 -12.87 5.69 -1.61
CA PRO A 77 -13.56 5.65 -2.89
C PRO A 77 -13.81 7.13 -3.24
N GLY A 78 -13.08 7.66 -4.22
CA GLY A 78 -13.05 9.12 -4.41
C GLY A 78 -11.81 9.67 -5.11
N VAL A 79 -10.75 8.89 -5.27
CA VAL A 79 -9.55 9.36 -5.97
C VAL A 79 -9.68 9.10 -7.47
N ALA A 80 -9.55 10.18 -8.25
CA ALA A 80 -9.43 10.15 -9.70
C ALA A 80 -8.62 8.92 -10.16
N GLY A 81 -9.18 8.16 -11.09
CA GLY A 81 -8.48 7.02 -11.69
C GLY A 81 -7.25 7.53 -12.42
N VAL A 82 -6.05 7.18 -11.93
CA VAL A 82 -4.79 7.51 -12.61
C VAL A 82 -4.25 6.25 -13.24
N THR A 83 -4.21 6.24 -14.57
CA THR A 83 -3.64 5.16 -15.37
C THR A 83 -2.42 5.69 -16.11
N ILE A 84 -1.28 4.99 -15.98
CA ILE A 84 -0.10 5.26 -16.80
C ILE A 84 -0.32 4.62 -18.16
N ALA A 85 -0.57 5.45 -19.18
CA ALA A 85 -0.78 4.99 -20.55
C ALA A 85 0.56 4.57 -21.19
N ARG A 86 1.62 5.34 -20.93
CA ARG A 86 2.96 5.07 -21.46
C ARG A 86 4.02 5.79 -20.65
N ALA A 87 5.17 5.16 -20.46
CA ALA A 87 6.41 5.80 -20.02
C ALA A 87 7.52 5.38 -20.98
N THR A 88 8.33 6.33 -21.44
CA THR A 88 9.50 6.06 -22.29
C THR A 88 10.71 6.81 -21.76
N THR A 89 11.84 6.14 -21.79
CA THR A 89 13.15 6.64 -21.39
C THR A 89 14.11 6.65 -22.57
N THR A 90 14.90 7.72 -22.74
CA THR A 90 15.87 7.83 -23.85
C THR A 90 17.06 8.70 -23.44
N PRO A 91 18.31 8.34 -23.74
CA PRO A 91 18.77 7.09 -24.39
C PRO A 91 18.58 5.85 -23.50
N PRO A 92 18.82 4.62 -24.01
CA PRO A 92 18.82 3.41 -23.20
C PRO A 92 19.76 3.53 -22.00
N SER A 93 19.32 3.06 -20.84
CA SER A 93 20.09 3.09 -19.58
C SER A 93 19.63 1.98 -18.64
N SER A 94 20.26 1.86 -17.47
CA SER A 94 19.78 1.00 -16.37
C SER A 94 18.38 1.35 -15.87
N LEU A 95 17.89 2.56 -16.16
CA LEU A 95 16.57 3.03 -15.80
C LEU A 95 15.58 2.76 -16.94
N SER A 96 15.10 1.52 -17.04
CA SER A 96 14.16 1.12 -18.10
C SER A 96 12.73 1.65 -17.87
N ASP A 97 11.94 1.66 -18.94
CA ASP A 97 10.52 2.05 -18.93
C ASP A 97 9.70 1.29 -17.88
N ALA A 98 9.99 -0.01 -17.70
CA ALA A 98 9.32 -0.86 -16.72
C ALA A 98 9.65 -0.44 -15.28
N VAL A 99 10.92 -0.11 -14.98
CA VAL A 99 11.35 0.36 -13.67
C VAL A 99 10.71 1.70 -13.34
N VAL A 100 10.68 2.63 -14.29
CA VAL A 100 10.03 3.94 -14.14
C VAL A 100 8.53 3.77 -13.90
N THR A 101 7.85 2.98 -14.72
CA THR A 101 6.40 2.73 -14.61
C THR A 101 6.04 2.11 -13.27
N SER A 102 6.77 1.09 -12.83
CA SER A 102 6.57 0.42 -11.54
C SER A 102 6.71 1.40 -10.39
N LYS A 103 7.76 2.24 -10.41
CA LYS A 103 8.01 3.21 -9.36
C LYS A 103 6.94 4.31 -9.30
N ILE A 104 6.51 4.83 -10.45
CA ILE A 104 5.42 5.81 -10.50
C ILE A 104 4.14 5.19 -9.92
N ARG A 105 3.80 3.96 -10.31
CA ARG A 105 2.60 3.26 -9.80
C ARG A 105 2.62 3.11 -8.28
N ALA A 106 3.73 2.61 -7.74
CA ALA A 106 3.85 2.28 -6.34
C ALA A 106 3.98 3.53 -5.44
N MET A 107 4.77 4.51 -5.86
CA MET A 107 5.19 5.61 -4.97
C MET A 107 4.50 6.95 -5.28
N TYR A 108 4.20 7.22 -6.55
CA TYR A 108 3.83 8.56 -6.99
C TYR A 108 2.37 8.71 -7.40
N THR A 109 1.70 7.62 -7.78
CA THR A 109 0.27 7.61 -8.07
C THR A 109 -0.58 8.27 -6.98
N PRO A 110 -0.37 8.03 -5.66
CA PRO A 110 -1.14 8.72 -4.64
C PRO A 110 -0.99 10.26 -4.69
N GLY A 111 0.21 10.76 -4.96
CA GLY A 111 0.47 12.19 -5.12
C GLY A 111 -0.21 12.77 -6.37
N ILE A 112 -0.14 12.04 -7.49
CA ILE A 112 -0.80 12.42 -8.74
C ILE A 112 -2.32 12.48 -8.54
N ARG A 113 -2.90 11.48 -7.86
CA ARG A 113 -4.33 11.42 -7.54
C ARG A 113 -4.78 12.59 -6.68
N ARG A 114 -3.98 12.98 -5.67
CA ARG A 114 -4.26 14.18 -4.87
C ARG A 114 -4.25 15.45 -5.71
N CYS A 115 -3.32 15.59 -6.65
CA CYS A 115 -3.30 16.73 -7.57
C CYS A 115 -4.49 16.73 -8.53
N ALA A 116 -4.91 15.55 -8.99
CA ALA A 116 -6.07 15.39 -9.85
C ALA A 116 -7.37 15.78 -9.14
N GLY A 117 -7.55 15.40 -7.88
CA GLY A 117 -8.78 15.69 -7.13
C GLY A 117 -8.95 17.15 -6.69
N LYS A 118 -7.89 17.97 -6.73
CA LYS A 118 -7.97 19.41 -6.41
C LYS A 118 -8.59 20.26 -7.52
N ALA A 119 -8.61 19.72 -8.73
CA ALA A 119 -9.27 20.34 -9.84
C ALA A 119 -10.48 19.46 -10.13
N ASP A 120 -11.67 20.05 -10.27
CA ASP A 120 -12.82 19.37 -10.90
C ASP A 120 -12.52 19.12 -12.39
N ALA A 121 -11.39 18.49 -12.68
CA ALA A 121 -10.74 18.57 -13.97
C ALA A 121 -11.42 17.71 -15.02
N GLY A 122 -12.43 16.93 -14.62
CA GLY A 122 -13.02 15.91 -15.45
C GLY A 122 -11.96 14.94 -15.95
N LYS A 123 -12.30 14.23 -17.03
CA LYS A 123 -11.36 13.35 -17.72
C LYS A 123 -10.31 14.19 -18.46
N GLN A 124 -9.04 13.99 -18.16
CA GLN A 124 -7.94 14.66 -18.87
C GLN A 124 -6.75 13.73 -19.09
N ARG A 125 -6.02 14.00 -20.18
CA ARG A 125 -4.71 13.39 -20.42
C ARG A 125 -3.64 14.35 -19.97
N VAL A 126 -2.67 13.85 -19.22
CA VAL A 126 -1.51 14.62 -18.78
C VAL A 126 -0.27 14.06 -19.47
N ALA A 127 0.45 14.93 -20.17
CA ALA A 127 1.77 14.62 -20.73
C ALA A 127 2.85 15.25 -19.84
N ILE A 128 3.89 14.50 -19.51
CA ILE A 128 5.01 14.96 -18.70
C ILE A 128 6.29 14.63 -19.46
N ASP A 129 7.02 15.67 -19.86
CA ASP A 129 8.35 15.54 -20.44
C ASP A 129 9.38 16.11 -19.46
N ALA A 130 10.32 15.30 -19.03
CA ALA A 130 11.28 15.65 -17.99
C ALA A 130 12.67 15.09 -18.30
N LYS A 131 13.70 15.63 -17.65
CA LYS A 131 15.02 15.00 -17.61
C LYS A 131 15.26 14.43 -16.23
N ILE A 132 15.67 13.17 -16.17
CA ILE A 132 16.18 12.54 -14.96
C ILE A 132 17.70 12.73 -14.97
N ASP A 133 18.20 13.45 -13.98
CA ASP A 133 19.63 13.75 -13.84
C ASP A 133 20.43 12.51 -13.37
N PRO A 134 21.78 12.57 -13.36
CA PRO A 134 22.63 11.47 -12.91
C PRO A 134 22.47 11.11 -11.41
N ASN A 135 21.71 11.90 -10.65
CA ASN A 135 21.36 11.63 -9.25
C ASN A 135 19.94 11.06 -9.10
N GLY A 136 19.26 10.77 -10.21
CA GLY A 136 17.89 10.26 -10.23
C GLY A 136 16.83 11.32 -9.90
N ARG A 137 17.12 12.62 -9.99
CA ARG A 137 16.14 13.69 -9.76
C ARG A 137 15.54 14.17 -11.08
N ILE A 138 14.28 14.58 -11.04
CA ILE A 138 13.66 15.25 -12.19
C ILE A 138 14.07 16.73 -12.21
N ALA A 139 14.61 17.16 -13.34
CA ALA A 139 14.88 18.56 -13.65
C ALA A 139 13.84 19.10 -14.65
N THR A 140 13.32 20.30 -14.35
CA THR A 140 12.49 21.13 -15.24
C THR A 140 11.41 20.35 -16.02
N PRO A 141 10.42 19.75 -15.34
CA PRO A 141 9.36 19.03 -16.03
C PRO A 141 8.50 19.99 -16.85
N LYS A 142 8.21 19.63 -18.10
CA LYS A 142 7.19 20.25 -18.94
C LYS A 142 5.91 19.43 -18.79
N ILE A 143 4.85 20.05 -18.27
CA ILE A 143 3.60 19.34 -17.96
C ILE A 143 2.45 19.90 -18.82
N GLY A 144 1.99 19.08 -19.77
CA GLY A 144 0.76 19.29 -20.51
C GLY A 144 -0.46 18.88 -19.69
N ALA A 145 -0.94 19.79 -18.83
CA ALA A 145 -2.16 19.65 -18.02
C ALA A 145 -2.90 21.01 -17.90
N LYS A 146 -4.14 21.01 -17.39
CA LYS A 146 -4.83 22.24 -16.94
C LYS A 146 -4.03 22.95 -15.84
N ALA A 147 -4.15 24.27 -15.71
CA ALA A 147 -3.27 25.10 -14.87
C ALA A 147 -3.29 24.69 -13.38
N GLU A 148 -4.46 24.34 -12.86
CA GLU A 148 -4.68 23.94 -11.47
C GLU A 148 -3.97 22.62 -11.15
N VAL A 149 -4.08 21.65 -12.07
CA VAL A 149 -3.39 20.35 -11.93
C VAL A 149 -1.90 20.48 -12.20
N ARG A 150 -1.51 21.34 -13.14
CA ARG A 150 -0.11 21.57 -13.53
C ARG A 150 0.73 22.02 -12.33
N SER A 151 0.34 23.09 -11.64
CA SER A 151 1.11 23.64 -10.51
C SER A 151 1.30 22.63 -9.36
N CYS A 152 0.26 21.84 -9.06
CA CYS A 152 0.34 20.77 -8.08
C CYS A 152 1.30 19.66 -8.54
N LEU A 153 1.20 19.23 -9.81
CA LEU A 153 2.06 18.20 -10.35
C LEU A 153 3.52 18.64 -10.42
N GLU A 154 3.82 19.89 -10.78
CA GLU A 154 5.19 20.44 -10.77
C GLU A 154 5.83 20.29 -9.39
N SER A 155 5.09 20.67 -8.35
CA SER A 155 5.54 20.53 -6.95
C SER A 155 5.71 19.07 -6.54
N ALA A 156 4.78 18.20 -6.92
CA ALA A 156 4.86 16.77 -6.62
C ALA A 156 6.04 16.09 -7.33
N ILE A 157 6.27 16.43 -8.60
CA ILE A 157 7.30 15.82 -9.46
C ILE A 157 8.71 16.28 -9.06
N ALA A 158 8.87 17.52 -8.58
CA ALA A 158 10.15 18.00 -8.06
C ALA A 158 10.69 17.11 -6.90
N MET A 159 9.79 16.45 -6.18
CA MET A 159 10.13 15.50 -5.10
C MET A 159 10.38 14.07 -5.59
N TRP A 160 10.09 13.75 -6.86
CA TRP A 160 10.30 12.40 -7.37
C TRP A 160 11.80 12.06 -7.41
N ARG A 161 12.08 10.79 -7.13
CA ARG A 161 13.43 10.23 -7.05
C ARG A 161 13.44 8.88 -7.74
N PHE A 162 14.24 8.73 -8.77
CA PHE A 162 14.44 7.48 -9.49
C PHE A 162 15.76 6.83 -9.06
N PRO A 163 15.93 5.52 -9.30
CA PRO A 163 17.27 4.93 -9.33
C PRO A 163 18.20 5.76 -10.21
N ILE A 164 19.49 5.83 -9.85
CA ILE A 164 20.50 6.53 -10.65
C ILE A 164 20.59 5.85 -12.03
N PRO A 165 20.22 6.54 -13.12
CA PRO A 165 20.36 5.99 -14.46
C PRO A 165 21.86 5.84 -14.79
N ARG A 166 22.23 4.69 -15.35
CA ARG A 166 23.59 4.39 -15.79
C ARG A 166 23.60 4.00 -17.27
N ASP A 167 24.58 4.48 -18.02
CA ASP A 167 24.75 4.12 -19.43
C ASP A 167 25.33 2.71 -19.60
N ALA A 168 25.74 2.37 -20.84
CA ALA A 168 26.30 1.05 -21.17
C ALA A 168 27.64 0.78 -20.47
N ASP A 169 28.40 1.82 -20.12
CA ASP A 169 29.67 1.73 -19.41
C ASP A 169 29.48 1.69 -17.89
N GLY A 170 28.22 1.83 -17.43
CA GLY A 170 27.86 1.83 -16.02
C GLY A 170 28.01 3.21 -15.36
N GLU A 171 28.28 4.27 -16.12
CA GLU A 171 28.47 5.61 -15.59
C GLU A 171 27.14 6.34 -15.41
N PRO A 172 26.96 7.16 -14.35
CA PRO A 172 25.75 7.95 -14.15
C PRO A 172 25.47 8.88 -15.33
N THR A 173 24.26 8.83 -15.90
CA THR A 173 23.92 9.54 -17.14
C THR A 173 22.64 10.38 -17.01
N ILE A 174 22.29 11.15 -18.04
CA ILE A 174 21.02 11.90 -18.10
C ILE A 174 20.05 11.13 -19.00
N VAL A 175 18.80 10.97 -18.55
CA VAL A 175 17.75 10.28 -19.31
C VAL A 175 16.55 11.20 -19.49
N ALA A 176 16.09 11.37 -20.72
CA ALA A 176 14.81 11.99 -21.00
C ALA A 176 13.67 11.02 -20.65
N LEU A 177 12.69 11.50 -19.90
CA LEU A 177 11.46 10.80 -19.56
C LEU A 177 10.29 11.47 -20.30
N SER A 178 9.52 10.68 -21.03
CA SER A 178 8.18 11.08 -21.50
C SER A 178 7.13 10.15 -20.90
N LEU A 179 6.14 10.73 -20.23
CA LEU A 179 5.09 10.02 -19.50
C LEU A 179 3.72 10.53 -19.93
N ALA A 180 2.86 9.61 -20.35
CA ALA A 180 1.46 9.87 -20.65
C ALA A 180 0.58 9.26 -19.56
N LEU A 181 -0.22 10.10 -18.92
CA LEU A 181 -1.19 9.72 -17.88
C LEU A 181 -2.61 9.96 -18.39
N ALA A 182 -3.51 9.05 -18.09
CA ALA A 182 -4.94 9.28 -18.16
C ALA A 182 -5.44 9.50 -16.73
N ILE A 183 -6.00 10.68 -16.48
CA ILE A 183 -6.69 11.02 -15.24
C ILE A 183 -8.18 10.98 -15.56
N GLU A 184 -8.87 10.03 -14.96
CA GLU A 184 -10.33 9.93 -15.01
C GLU A 184 -10.89 10.57 -13.75
N PRO A 185 -12.00 11.33 -13.85
CA PRO A 185 -12.64 11.88 -12.68
C PRO A 185 -12.95 10.72 -11.75
N SER A 186 -12.81 10.95 -10.44
CA SER A 186 -13.42 9.99 -9.54
C SER A 186 -14.90 9.91 -9.91
N PRO A 187 -15.53 8.73 -9.93
CA PRO A 187 -16.98 8.72 -9.81
C PRO A 187 -17.31 9.58 -8.59
N ASP A 188 -18.18 10.58 -8.77
CA ASP A 188 -18.61 11.47 -7.69
C ASP A 188 -19.03 10.60 -6.51
N VAL A 189 -18.23 10.61 -5.46
CA VAL A 189 -18.62 10.05 -4.17
C VAL A 189 -19.09 11.25 -3.38
N THR A 190 -20.39 11.52 -3.45
CA THR A 190 -21.05 12.44 -2.53
C THR A 190 -20.72 12.00 -1.10
N PRO A 191 -20.31 12.91 -0.20
CA PRO A 191 -19.85 12.58 1.17
C PRO A 191 -20.90 11.88 2.06
N ASP A 192 -22.15 11.79 1.61
CA ASP A 192 -23.25 11.23 2.38
C ASP A 192 -23.47 9.73 2.08
N GLY A 193 -22.71 8.87 2.77
CA GLY A 193 -23.06 7.46 2.98
C GLY A 193 -22.90 6.49 1.79
N PRO A 194 -23.22 5.18 1.99
CA PRO A 194 -23.01 4.14 0.99
C PRO A 194 -23.96 4.35 -0.19
N GLN A 195 -23.47 4.97 -1.26
CA GLN A 195 -24.20 5.06 -2.52
C GLN A 195 -23.37 4.55 -3.69
N SER A 196 -23.18 3.23 -3.70
CA SER A 196 -23.37 2.53 -4.96
C SER A 196 -24.76 1.92 -4.87
N GLY A 197 -25.66 2.30 -5.78
CA GLY A 197 -26.92 1.56 -5.98
C GLY A 197 -26.69 0.09 -6.35
N ALA A 198 -25.42 -0.33 -6.53
CA ALA A 198 -25.08 -1.74 -6.62
C ALA A 198 -25.44 -2.46 -5.31
N PRO A 199 -26.04 -3.67 -5.42
CA PRO A 199 -26.27 -4.54 -4.28
C PRO A 199 -25.02 -4.62 -3.39
N PRO A 200 -25.16 -4.70 -2.04
CA PRO A 200 -24.03 -4.75 -1.12
C PRO A 200 -22.93 -5.71 -1.58
N ASP A 201 -23.29 -6.89 -2.05
CA ASP A 201 -22.36 -7.93 -2.48
C ASP A 201 -21.50 -7.58 -3.72
N ASP A 202 -21.86 -6.54 -4.48
CA ASP A 202 -21.11 -6.04 -5.64
C ASP A 202 -20.18 -4.88 -5.27
N GLN A 203 -20.30 -4.35 -4.05
CA GLN A 203 -19.43 -3.27 -3.57
C GLN A 203 -18.06 -3.81 -3.15
N PRO A 204 -16.97 -3.07 -3.42
CA PRO A 204 -15.65 -3.44 -2.96
C PRO A 204 -15.61 -3.45 -1.44
N LEU A 205 -15.12 -4.56 -0.87
CA LEU A 205 -15.15 -4.78 0.58
C LEU A 205 -14.20 -3.84 1.32
N GLY A 206 -12.96 -3.68 0.83
CA GLY A 206 -11.93 -2.88 1.50
C GLY A 206 -11.69 -3.35 2.94
N MET A 207 -11.26 -4.60 3.12
CA MET A 207 -11.07 -5.19 4.45
C MET A 207 -9.75 -4.77 5.09
N PHE A 208 -9.81 -4.61 6.41
CA PHE A 208 -8.69 -4.25 7.25
C PHE A 208 -8.60 -5.19 8.44
N VAL A 209 -7.37 -5.55 8.80
CA VAL A 209 -7.02 -6.13 10.09
C VAL A 209 -6.04 -5.18 10.76
N SER A 210 -6.43 -4.60 11.89
CA SER A 210 -5.57 -3.71 12.66
C SER A 210 -5.08 -4.44 13.91
N ILE A 211 -3.77 -4.60 14.03
CA ILE A 211 -3.10 -5.30 15.13
C ILE A 211 -2.44 -4.25 16.03
N MET A 212 -2.95 -4.14 17.25
CA MET A 212 -2.42 -3.29 18.32
C MET A 212 -1.74 -4.15 19.39
N LYS A 213 -1.24 -3.52 20.44
CA LYS A 213 -0.55 -4.20 21.54
C LYS A 213 -1.41 -5.24 22.26
N THR A 214 -2.69 -4.93 22.52
CA THR A 214 -3.60 -5.74 23.35
C THR A 214 -4.82 -6.25 22.59
N GLU A 215 -4.93 -5.91 21.31
CA GLU A 215 -6.16 -6.02 20.56
C GLU A 215 -5.86 -6.20 19.07
N MET A 216 -6.62 -7.07 18.42
CA MET A 216 -6.71 -7.16 16.97
C MET A 216 -8.16 -6.95 16.56
N ILE A 217 -8.42 -6.06 15.60
CA ILE A 217 -9.77 -5.79 15.09
C ILE A 217 -9.86 -6.03 13.59
N VAL A 218 -11.05 -6.45 13.17
CA VAL A 218 -11.40 -6.70 11.77
C VAL A 218 -12.53 -5.75 11.40
N TRP A 219 -12.34 -5.00 10.32
CA TRP A 219 -13.31 -4.00 9.88
C TRP A 219 -13.21 -3.74 8.37
N SER A 220 -14.15 -2.97 7.84
CA SER A 220 -14.24 -2.63 6.42
C SER A 220 -14.36 -1.12 6.23
N VAL A 221 -13.67 -0.58 5.22
CA VAL A 221 -13.84 0.84 4.82
C VAL A 221 -15.23 1.10 4.26
N SER A 222 -15.85 0.11 3.62
CA SER A 222 -17.23 0.22 3.14
C SER A 222 -18.28 0.21 4.26
N GLY A 223 -17.90 -0.19 5.48
CA GLY A 223 -18.80 -0.39 6.61
C GLY A 223 -19.67 -1.65 6.52
N LEU A 224 -19.64 -2.39 5.41
CA LEU A 224 -20.50 -3.56 5.20
C LEU A 224 -20.13 -4.76 6.07
N GLU A 225 -18.90 -4.81 6.58
CA GLU A 225 -18.40 -5.81 7.53
C GLU A 225 -17.80 -5.09 8.73
N GLY A 226 -18.63 -4.25 9.36
CA GLY A 226 -18.22 -3.42 10.49
C GLY A 226 -17.37 -2.22 10.08
N THR A 227 -17.23 -1.29 11.02
CA THR A 227 -16.44 -0.07 10.88
C THR A 227 -15.29 -0.08 11.88
N LEU A 228 -14.37 0.88 11.82
CA LEU A 228 -13.32 1.01 12.84
C LEU A 228 -13.90 1.24 14.26
N ARG A 229 -15.07 1.89 14.36
CA ARG A 229 -15.78 2.16 15.62
C ARG A 229 -16.56 0.95 16.11
N GLU A 230 -17.20 0.25 15.20
CA GLU A 230 -17.98 -0.97 15.45
C GLU A 230 -17.41 -2.10 14.58
N PRO A 231 -16.26 -2.67 14.96
CA PRO A 231 -15.59 -3.67 14.15
C PRO A 231 -16.44 -4.93 14.03
N LEU A 232 -16.29 -5.64 12.91
CA LEU A 232 -16.89 -6.97 12.73
C LEU A 232 -16.53 -7.89 13.90
N ARG A 233 -15.27 -7.82 14.31
CA ARG A 233 -14.75 -8.57 15.44
C ARG A 233 -13.59 -7.84 16.09
N SER A 234 -13.48 -8.02 17.40
CA SER A 234 -12.30 -7.68 18.19
C SER A 234 -11.81 -8.94 18.92
N TYR A 235 -10.49 -9.14 18.93
CA TYR A 235 -9.82 -10.20 19.63
C TYR A 235 -8.81 -9.60 20.60
N LYS A 236 -8.85 -10.01 21.86
CA LYS A 236 -7.81 -9.65 22.82
C LYS A 236 -6.50 -10.34 22.45
N LEU A 237 -5.37 -9.67 22.68
CA LEU A 237 -4.03 -10.21 22.50
C LEU A 237 -3.25 -10.17 23.82
N PRO A 238 -2.43 -11.21 24.11
CA PRO A 238 -2.30 -12.45 23.34
C PRO A 238 -3.49 -13.39 23.59
N ASP A 239 -4.07 -13.95 22.53
CA ASP A 239 -5.04 -15.04 22.61
C ASP A 239 -4.66 -16.09 21.56
N PRO A 240 -4.27 -17.32 21.97
CA PRO A 240 -3.75 -18.35 21.07
C PRO A 240 -4.73 -18.78 19.97
N ASP A 241 -6.00 -18.45 20.09
CA ASP A 241 -7.06 -18.75 19.12
C ASP A 241 -7.47 -17.56 18.25
N ALA A 242 -6.92 -16.36 18.49
CA ALA A 242 -7.31 -15.15 17.77
C ALA A 242 -7.16 -15.29 16.24
N THR A 243 -6.05 -15.85 15.77
CA THR A 243 -5.77 -16.02 14.34
C THR A 243 -6.64 -17.11 13.70
N ARG A 244 -6.95 -18.18 14.44
CA ARG A 244 -7.91 -19.21 14.00
C ARG A 244 -9.32 -18.63 13.82
N ARG A 245 -9.78 -17.83 14.78
CA ARG A 245 -11.10 -17.17 14.70
C ARG A 245 -11.13 -16.08 13.65
N LEU A 246 -10.02 -15.36 13.44
CA LEU A 246 -9.84 -14.43 12.33
C LEU A 246 -10.07 -15.11 10.98
N THR A 247 -9.43 -16.27 10.74
CA THR A 247 -9.67 -17.04 9.50
C THR A 247 -11.13 -17.45 9.36
N ASP A 248 -11.79 -17.88 10.44
CA ASP A 248 -13.21 -18.27 10.41
C ASP A 248 -14.12 -17.09 10.07
N ASP A 249 -13.92 -15.93 10.71
CA ASP A 249 -14.73 -14.73 10.49
C ASP A 249 -14.54 -14.21 9.05
N LEU A 250 -13.30 -14.19 8.55
CA LEU A 250 -13.02 -13.80 7.16
C LEU A 250 -13.57 -14.82 6.14
N THR A 251 -13.50 -16.11 6.44
CA THR A 251 -14.12 -17.17 5.60
C THR A 251 -15.63 -17.00 5.55
N TYR A 252 -16.26 -16.69 6.70
CA TYR A 252 -17.68 -16.40 6.77
C TYR A 252 -18.05 -15.19 5.90
N VAL A 253 -17.29 -14.08 5.97
CA VAL A 253 -17.50 -12.89 5.13
C VAL A 253 -17.42 -13.24 3.64
N VAL A 254 -16.38 -13.96 3.22
CA VAL A 254 -16.20 -14.32 1.81
C VAL A 254 -17.33 -15.23 1.33
N LYS A 255 -17.70 -16.24 2.13
CA LYS A 255 -18.80 -17.14 1.81
C LYS A 255 -20.13 -16.40 1.72
N LYS A 256 -20.47 -15.60 2.73
CA LYS A 256 -21.72 -14.85 2.82
C LYS A 256 -21.99 -14.01 1.55
N ARG A 257 -20.96 -13.38 0.99
CA ARG A 257 -21.10 -12.44 -0.12
C ARG A 257 -20.94 -13.06 -1.51
N TRP A 258 -20.12 -14.12 -1.62
CA TRP A 258 -19.68 -14.65 -2.91
C TRP A 258 -19.80 -16.17 -3.04
N GLU A 259 -20.56 -16.86 -2.18
CA GLU A 259 -20.79 -18.31 -2.32
C GLU A 259 -21.40 -18.69 -3.68
N ARG A 260 -22.22 -17.82 -4.27
CA ARG A 260 -22.95 -18.08 -5.53
C ARG A 260 -22.50 -17.24 -6.71
N LYS A 261 -21.44 -16.44 -6.56
CA LYS A 261 -20.99 -15.53 -7.61
C LYS A 261 -19.49 -15.26 -7.52
N PRO A 262 -18.81 -14.98 -8.64
CA PRO A 262 -17.39 -14.67 -8.61
C PRO A 262 -17.12 -13.42 -7.78
N ARG A 263 -16.03 -13.46 -7.00
CA ARG A 263 -15.60 -12.33 -6.20
C ARG A 263 -14.96 -11.26 -7.09
N PRO A 264 -15.34 -9.98 -6.97
CA PRO A 264 -14.70 -8.90 -7.71
C PRO A 264 -13.21 -8.81 -7.40
N PRO A 265 -12.32 -8.52 -8.38
CA PRO A 265 -10.89 -8.39 -8.14
C PRO A 265 -10.53 -7.39 -7.04
N ALA A 266 -11.23 -6.26 -6.96
CA ALA A 266 -11.03 -5.26 -5.91
C ALA A 266 -11.27 -5.81 -4.48
N SER A 267 -12.11 -6.83 -4.35
CA SER A 267 -12.43 -7.47 -3.08
C SER A 267 -11.43 -8.55 -2.70
N LEU A 268 -10.46 -8.94 -3.55
CA LEU A 268 -9.43 -9.95 -3.25
C LEU A 268 -8.32 -9.43 -2.31
N SER A 269 -8.29 -8.13 -2.07
CA SER A 269 -7.27 -7.49 -1.25
C SER A 269 -7.69 -7.25 0.20
N ILE A 270 -6.72 -7.34 1.11
CA ILE A 270 -6.86 -6.99 2.53
C ILE A 270 -5.66 -6.18 2.99
N VAL A 271 -5.89 -5.19 3.83
CA VAL A 271 -4.81 -4.42 4.45
C VAL A 271 -4.60 -4.92 5.88
N VAL A 272 -3.36 -5.29 6.20
CA VAL A 272 -2.94 -5.63 7.56
C VAL A 272 -2.12 -4.47 8.10
N MET A 273 -2.66 -3.80 9.11
CA MET A 273 -2.01 -2.72 9.83
C MET A 273 -1.46 -3.25 11.13
N ALA A 274 -0.21 -2.94 11.47
CA ALA A 274 0.37 -3.34 12.75
C ALA A 274 1.07 -2.16 13.42
N ASP A 275 0.94 -2.06 14.74
CA ASP A 275 1.74 -1.18 15.57
C ASP A 275 3.22 -1.62 15.53
N ALA A 276 4.14 -0.65 15.57
CA ALA A 276 5.57 -0.88 15.77
C ALA A 276 5.89 -1.65 17.06
N ALA A 277 4.98 -1.71 18.03
CA ALA A 277 5.14 -2.49 19.26
C ALA A 277 4.67 -3.96 19.15
N THR A 278 3.93 -4.33 18.09
CA THR A 278 3.41 -5.69 17.91
C THR A 278 4.56 -6.72 17.89
N PRO A 279 4.36 -7.99 18.27
CA PRO A 279 5.40 -9.00 17.99
C PRO A 279 5.31 -9.48 16.55
N MET A 280 6.44 -9.70 15.89
CA MET A 280 6.44 -10.16 14.49
C MET A 280 5.83 -11.55 14.30
N GLN A 281 5.92 -12.40 15.32
CA GLN A 281 5.21 -13.66 15.37
C GLN A 281 3.71 -13.46 15.12
N TRP A 282 3.09 -12.47 15.76
CA TRP A 282 1.68 -12.14 15.56
C TRP A 282 1.39 -11.64 14.15
N ILE A 283 2.25 -10.78 13.59
CA ILE A 283 2.09 -10.34 12.19
C ILE A 283 2.14 -11.54 11.25
N ALA A 284 3.11 -12.45 11.41
CA ALA A 284 3.25 -13.63 10.57
C ALA A 284 2.03 -14.57 10.67
N GLU A 285 1.52 -14.78 11.89
CA GLU A 285 0.32 -15.58 12.12
C GLU A 285 -0.92 -14.93 11.50
N VAL A 286 -1.08 -13.61 11.61
CA VAL A 286 -2.18 -12.88 10.97
C VAL A 286 -2.07 -12.93 9.45
N LEU A 287 -0.87 -12.74 8.89
CA LEU A 287 -0.64 -12.87 7.45
C LEU A 287 -1.01 -14.26 6.93
N GLY A 288 -0.66 -15.32 7.66
CA GLY A 288 -1.10 -16.68 7.34
C GLY A 288 -2.63 -16.82 7.41
N ALA A 289 -3.22 -16.31 8.49
CA ALA A 289 -4.65 -16.41 8.78
C ALA A 289 -5.55 -15.67 7.77
N VAL A 290 -5.10 -14.54 7.22
CA VAL A 290 -5.87 -13.78 6.20
C VAL A 290 -5.66 -14.32 4.79
N ARG A 291 -4.57 -15.06 4.54
CA ARG A 291 -4.23 -15.53 3.19
C ARG A 291 -5.01 -16.76 2.78
N LYS A 292 -5.17 -17.72 3.69
CA LYS A 292 -5.69 -19.07 3.38
C LYS A 292 -6.83 -19.46 4.32
N THR A 293 -7.80 -20.20 3.79
CA THR A 293 -8.79 -20.92 4.61
C THR A 293 -8.14 -22.10 5.35
N LYS A 294 -8.88 -22.73 6.27
CA LYS A 294 -8.45 -23.97 6.93
C LYS A 294 -8.23 -25.14 5.96
N THR A 295 -8.88 -25.11 4.79
CA THR A 295 -8.75 -26.10 3.72
C THR A 295 -7.63 -25.79 2.73
N GLY A 296 -6.99 -24.61 2.83
CA GLY A 296 -5.88 -24.20 1.97
C GLY A 296 -6.28 -23.35 0.76
N ASP A 297 -7.57 -23.02 0.63
CA ASP A 297 -8.08 -22.14 -0.43
C ASP A 297 -7.66 -20.68 -0.18
N ASP A 298 -7.49 -19.90 -1.24
CA ASP A 298 -7.13 -18.48 -1.11
C ASP A 298 -8.29 -17.68 -0.52
N LEU A 299 -8.01 -16.95 0.57
CA LEU A 299 -8.97 -16.09 1.25
C LEU A 299 -8.75 -14.63 0.85
N PHE A 300 -7.56 -14.07 1.05
CA PHE A 300 -7.16 -12.78 0.49
C PHE A 300 -5.75 -12.92 -0.08
N PRO A 301 -5.59 -13.22 -1.39
CA PRO A 301 -4.27 -13.42 -1.98
C PRO A 301 -3.44 -12.13 -2.03
N ASP A 302 -4.11 -10.97 -2.09
CA ASP A 302 -3.47 -9.66 -2.24
C ASP A 302 -3.39 -8.93 -0.89
N ILE A 303 -2.35 -9.22 -0.12
CA ILE A 303 -2.17 -8.63 1.22
C ILE A 303 -1.28 -7.39 1.13
N GLN A 304 -1.78 -6.28 1.66
CA GLN A 304 -1.01 -5.05 1.81
C GLN A 304 -0.62 -4.87 3.28
N LEU A 305 0.67 -4.67 3.54
CA LEU A 305 1.16 -4.33 4.87
C LEU A 305 1.24 -2.81 5.00
N SER A 306 0.68 -2.28 6.09
CA SER A 306 0.76 -0.85 6.41
C SER A 306 1.25 -0.64 7.84
N SER A 307 2.11 0.36 8.03
CA SER A 307 2.60 0.79 9.34
C SER A 307 1.56 1.72 10.00
N GLY A 308 0.47 1.15 10.51
CA GLY A 308 -0.49 1.84 11.38
C GLY A 308 -1.05 3.17 10.84
N PHE A 309 -1.67 3.93 11.74
CA PHE A 309 -1.91 5.36 11.56
C PHE A 309 -0.70 6.08 12.21
N GLU A 310 0.01 6.90 11.44
CA GLU A 310 1.01 7.86 11.95
C GLU A 310 0.45 9.28 11.84
#